data_AF-A0A1A9S4V9-F1
#
_entry.id   AF-A0A1A9S4V9-F1
#
_cell.length_a   1.000
_cell.length_b   1.000
_cell.length_c   1.000
_cell.angle_alpha   90.00
_cell.angle_beta   90.00
_cell.angle_gamma   90.00
#
_symmetry.space_group_name_H-M   'P 1'
#
loop_
_entity.id
_entity.type
_entity.pdbx_description
1 polymer ?
#
loop_
_entity_poly.entity_id
_entity_poly.type
_entity_poly.pdbx_seq_one_letter_code
_entity_poly.pdbx_strand_id
1 'polypeptide(L)'
;MKAFALAIYKDADNPTYGVVVPDVPGCYPCGDTIEAAIEDSKAAIKAHIEFMLENDLEVDLTTHSIEELRANADYADAIAWGIAEIDESNLSAKQTRFNVSWPEYLLAQVDRYAAENHDTRSGFLAKAALAEIERKTKAAI
;
A
#
# COMPACT_ATOMS: atom_id res chain seq x y z
N MET A 1 5.69 12.67 -3.30
CA MET A 1 5.21 12.14 -4.59
C MET A 1 6.35 11.38 -5.23
N LYS A 2 6.21 10.07 -5.36
CA LYS A 2 7.12 9.21 -6.11
C LYS A 2 6.44 8.65 -7.34
N ALA A 3 7.20 8.56 -8.44
CA ALA A 3 6.74 8.05 -9.72
C ALA A 3 7.32 6.65 -9.92
N PHE A 4 6.46 5.65 -9.99
CA PHE A 4 6.84 4.26 -10.26
C PHE A 4 6.60 3.95 -11.73
N ALA A 5 7.62 3.44 -12.41
CA ALA A 5 7.49 2.98 -13.79
C ALA A 5 6.70 1.65 -13.84
N LEU A 6 5.82 1.54 -14.84
CA LEU A 6 4.96 0.38 -15.04
C LEU A 6 5.30 -0.25 -16.39
N ALA A 7 5.72 -1.51 -16.38
CA ALA A 7 5.87 -2.30 -17.61
C ALA A 7 4.56 -3.02 -17.90
N ILE A 8 3.92 -2.72 -19.04
CA ILE A 8 2.58 -3.18 -19.36
C ILE A 8 2.65 -4.24 -20.46
N TYR A 9 1.98 -5.37 -20.23
CA TYR A 9 1.99 -6.55 -21.08
C TYR A 9 0.57 -6.91 -21.51
N LYS A 10 0.48 -7.54 -22.68
CA LYS A 10 -0.76 -8.09 -23.20
C LYS A 10 -0.49 -9.46 -23.77
N ASP A 11 -1.11 -10.47 -23.18
CA ASP A 11 -1.15 -11.82 -23.73
C ASP A 11 -2.33 -11.92 -24.72
N ALA A 12 -2.15 -12.68 -25.80
CA ALA A 12 -3.19 -12.96 -26.77
C ALA A 12 -4.35 -13.77 -26.15
N ASP A 13 -4.03 -14.63 -25.17
CA ASP A 13 -5.02 -15.50 -24.51
C ASP A 13 -5.64 -14.85 -23.25
N ASN A 14 -5.16 -13.68 -22.83
CA ASN A 14 -5.67 -12.98 -21.65
C ASN A 14 -6.51 -11.75 -22.04
N PRO A 15 -7.78 -11.63 -21.61
CA PRO A 15 -8.60 -10.45 -21.87
C PRO A 15 -8.09 -9.18 -21.17
N THR A 16 -7.29 -9.26 -20.11
CA THR A 16 -6.77 -8.11 -19.36
C THR A 16 -5.35 -7.71 -19.77
N TYR A 17 -4.93 -6.51 -19.38
CA TYR A 17 -3.55 -6.05 -19.42
C TYR A 17 -2.91 -6.41 -18.08
N GLY A 18 -1.74 -7.06 -18.15
CA GLY A 18 -0.93 -7.34 -16.97
C GLY A 18 0.13 -6.26 -16.79
N VAL A 19 0.48 -5.96 -15.56
CA VAL A 19 1.50 -4.96 -15.23
C VAL A 19 2.54 -5.60 -14.32
N VAL A 20 3.80 -5.25 -14.58
CA VAL A 20 4.90 -5.47 -13.64
C VAL A 20 5.34 -4.10 -13.15
N VAL A 21 5.54 -3.97 -11.85
CA VAL A 21 6.16 -2.79 -11.22
C VAL A 21 7.60 -3.15 -10.86
N PRO A 22 8.61 -2.82 -11.69
CA PRO A 22 10.00 -3.26 -11.48
C PRO A 22 10.57 -2.92 -10.11
N ASP A 23 10.25 -1.72 -9.63
CA ASP A 23 10.73 -1.18 -8.35
C ASP A 23 9.96 -1.72 -7.13
N VAL A 24 8.88 -2.48 -7.35
CA VAL A 24 8.10 -3.11 -6.27
C VAL A 24 7.93 -4.61 -6.58
N PRO A 25 8.98 -5.42 -6.34
CA PRO A 25 8.96 -6.84 -6.65
C PRO A 25 7.79 -7.56 -5.98
N GLY A 26 7.07 -8.39 -6.74
CA GLY A 26 5.88 -9.10 -6.24
C GLY A 26 4.57 -8.34 -6.42
N CYS A 27 4.59 -7.11 -6.94
CA CYS A 27 3.40 -6.35 -7.31
C CYS A 27 3.03 -6.60 -8.78
N TYR A 28 1.92 -7.32 -9.01
CA TYR A 28 1.42 -7.68 -10.34
C TYR A 28 -0.03 -7.23 -10.57
N PRO A 29 -0.25 -5.91 -10.75
CA PRO A 29 -1.56 -5.36 -11.01
C PRO A 29 -2.07 -5.70 -12.42
N CYS A 30 -3.38 -5.57 -12.64
CA CYS A 30 -3.99 -5.83 -13.93
C CYS A 30 -5.25 -4.99 -14.17
N GLY A 31 -5.71 -4.91 -15.43
CA GLY A 31 -6.95 -4.22 -15.74
C GLY A 31 -7.46 -4.49 -17.15
N ASP A 32 -8.76 -4.29 -17.36
CA ASP A 32 -9.40 -4.49 -18.67
C ASP A 32 -8.92 -3.49 -19.73
N THR A 33 -8.47 -2.31 -19.28
CA THR A 33 -7.80 -1.30 -20.12
C THR A 33 -6.46 -0.91 -19.52
N ILE A 34 -5.62 -0.22 -20.30
CA ILE A 34 -4.34 0.31 -19.83
C ILE A 34 -4.57 1.28 -18.67
N GLU A 35 -5.57 2.17 -18.77
CA GLU A 35 -5.91 3.12 -17.71
C GLU A 35 -6.36 2.40 -16.43
N ALA A 36 -7.18 1.37 -16.57
CA ALA A 36 -7.61 0.56 -15.43
C ALA A 36 -6.43 -0.16 -14.77
N ALA A 37 -5.50 -0.69 -15.57
CA ALA A 37 -4.30 -1.36 -15.07
C ALA A 37 -3.35 -0.39 -14.35
N ILE A 38 -3.22 0.85 -14.84
CA ILE A 38 -2.45 1.91 -14.16
C ILE A 38 -3.12 2.29 -12.83
N GLU A 39 -4.44 2.39 -12.77
CA GLU A 39 -5.15 2.70 -11.53
C GLU A 39 -5.04 1.56 -10.51
N ASP A 40 -5.19 0.31 -10.95
CA ASP A 40 -4.95 -0.87 -10.12
C ASP A 40 -3.50 -0.90 -9.61
N SER A 41 -2.53 -0.49 -10.44
CA SER A 41 -1.13 -0.37 -10.03
C SER A 41 -0.94 0.59 -8.86
N LYS A 42 -1.65 1.72 -8.84
CA LYS A 42 -1.55 2.67 -7.72
C LYS A 42 -2.05 2.04 -6.42
N ALA A 43 -3.18 1.35 -6.48
CA ALA A 43 -3.75 0.67 -5.33
C ALA A 43 -2.83 -0.46 -4.84
N ALA A 44 -2.31 -1.28 -5.76
CA ALA A 44 -1.45 -2.41 -5.46
C ALA A 44 -0.09 -1.97 -4.86
N ILE A 45 0.56 -0.94 -5.41
CA ILE A 45 1.81 -0.39 -4.86
C ILE A 45 1.58 0.12 -3.44
N LYS A 46 0.50 0.88 -3.22
CA LYS A 46 0.17 1.41 -1.90
C LYS A 46 -0.07 0.27 -0.89
N ALA A 47 -0.89 -0.71 -1.24
CA ALA A 47 -1.18 -1.85 -0.40
C ALA A 47 0.08 -2.69 -0.09
N HIS A 48 0.99 -2.82 -1.06
CA HIS A 48 2.27 -3.51 -0.84
C HIS A 48 3.14 -2.77 0.17
N ILE A 49 3.28 -1.44 0.04
CA ILE A 49 4.04 -0.62 1.00
C ILE A 49 3.40 -0.70 2.40
N GLU A 50 2.08 -0.60 2.50
CA GLU A 50 1.35 -0.73 3.77
C GLU A 50 1.61 -2.10 4.41
N PHE A 51 1.53 -3.19 3.64
CA PHE A 51 1.85 -4.53 4.12
C PHE A 51 3.29 -4.63 4.65
N MET A 52 4.26 -4.07 3.94
CA MET A 52 5.66 -4.07 4.40
C MET A 52 5.82 -3.31 5.72
N LEU A 53 5.17 -2.15 5.85
CA LEU A 53 5.18 -1.36 7.08
C LEU A 53 4.52 -2.10 8.26
N GLU A 54 3.40 -2.79 8.02
CA GLU A 54 2.69 -3.56 9.05
C GLU A 54 3.49 -4.77 9.57
N ASN A 55 4.38 -5.30 8.74
CA ASN A 55 5.20 -6.48 9.06
C ASN A 55 6.64 -6.11 9.47
N ASP A 56 6.91 -4.84 9.77
CA ASP A 56 8.25 -4.32 10.11
C ASP A 56 9.33 -4.70 9.05
N LEU A 57 8.93 -4.80 7.79
CA LEU A 57 9.83 -5.07 6.67
C LEU A 57 10.45 -3.77 6.16
N GLU A 58 11.68 -3.85 5.65
CA GLU A 58 12.38 -2.70 5.08
C GLU A 58 11.71 -2.24 3.78
N VAL A 59 11.18 -1.02 3.76
CA VAL A 59 10.55 -0.42 2.58
C VAL A 59 11.61 0.34 1.77
N ASP A 60 12.00 -0.22 0.63
CA ASP A 60 12.76 0.52 -0.38
C ASP A 60 11.80 1.23 -1.34
N LEU A 61 11.90 2.56 -1.39
CA LEU A 61 11.12 3.40 -2.30
C LEU A 61 11.98 3.96 -3.43
N THR A 62 13.10 3.32 -3.74
CA THR A 62 13.93 3.66 -4.91
C THR A 62 13.10 3.47 -6.18
N THR A 63 13.20 4.44 -7.09
CA THR A 63 12.44 4.44 -8.35
C THR A 63 13.40 4.63 -9.50
N HIS A 64 13.23 3.85 -10.57
CA HIS A 64 13.99 3.97 -11.81
C HIS A 64 13.15 4.59 -12.92
N SER A 65 13.82 5.27 -13.85
CA SER A 65 13.15 5.84 -15.01
C SER A 65 12.75 4.77 -16.03
N ILE A 66 11.76 5.08 -16.87
CA ILE A 66 11.37 4.21 -17.98
C ILE A 66 12.55 3.98 -18.94
N GLU A 67 13.33 5.03 -19.26
CA GLU A 67 14.51 4.92 -20.12
C GLU A 67 15.54 3.91 -19.59
N GLU A 68 15.82 3.92 -18.29
CA GLU A 68 16.75 2.97 -17.67
C GLU A 68 16.21 1.54 -17.73
N LEU A 69 14.94 1.36 -17.37
CA LEU A 69 14.32 0.04 -17.30
C LEU A 69 14.08 -0.56 -18.68
N ARG A 70 13.71 0.23 -19.68
CA ARG A 70 13.48 -0.24 -21.06
C ARG A 70 14.75 -0.78 -21.72
N ALA A 71 15.93 -0.41 -21.23
CA ALA A 71 17.19 -0.99 -21.67
C ALA A 71 17.43 -2.42 -21.14
N ASN A 72 16.69 -2.86 -20.12
CA ASN A 72 16.76 -4.23 -19.60
C ASN A 72 15.96 -5.19 -20.49
N ALA A 73 16.60 -6.30 -20.88
CA ALA A 73 16.00 -7.35 -21.70
C ALA A 73 14.81 -8.04 -21.02
N ASP A 74 14.73 -8.04 -19.69
CA ASP A 74 13.61 -8.63 -18.93
C ASP A 74 12.27 -7.93 -19.23
N TYR A 75 12.31 -6.68 -19.69
CA TYR A 75 11.13 -5.89 -20.03
C TYR A 75 10.96 -5.69 -21.55
N ALA A 76 11.68 -6.45 -22.38
CA ALA A 76 11.65 -6.30 -23.83
C ALA A 76 10.27 -6.56 -24.45
N ASP A 77 9.48 -7.45 -23.84
CA ASP A 77 8.14 -7.83 -24.31
C ASP A 77 7.04 -6.87 -23.82
N ALA A 78 7.39 -5.82 -23.06
CA ALA A 78 6.43 -4.81 -22.64
C ALA A 78 5.90 -4.05 -23.86
N ILE A 79 4.58 -4.06 -24.04
CA ILE A 79 3.92 -3.41 -25.18
C ILE A 79 3.73 -1.90 -24.96
N ALA A 80 3.73 -1.47 -23.69
CA ALA A 80 3.58 -0.07 -23.29
C ALA A 80 4.24 0.17 -21.94
N TRP A 81 4.46 1.45 -21.64
CA TRP A 81 4.93 1.91 -20.34
C TRP A 81 3.95 2.92 -19.76
N GLY A 82 3.82 2.91 -18.43
CA GLY A 82 3.02 3.87 -17.67
C GLY A 82 3.78 4.40 -16.47
N ILE A 83 3.19 5.39 -15.80
CA ILE A 83 3.67 5.90 -14.52
C ILE A 83 2.52 5.86 -13.52
N ALA A 84 2.79 5.30 -12.35
CA ALA A 84 1.96 5.45 -11.16
C ALA A 84 2.58 6.48 -10.21
N GLU A 85 1.89 7.61 -10.02
CA GLU A 85 2.27 8.59 -9.01
C GLU A 85 1.66 8.23 -7.66
N ILE A 86 2.51 8.00 -6.65
CA ILE A 86 2.12 7.66 -5.29
C ILE A 86 2.48 8.80 -4.35
N ASP A 87 1.55 9.17 -3.48
CA ASP A 87 1.83 10.04 -2.34
C ASP A 87 2.28 9.20 -1.12
N GLU A 88 3.58 9.24 -0.85
CA GLU A 88 4.23 8.53 0.24
C GLU A 88 4.20 9.28 1.58
N SER A 89 3.62 10.50 1.64
CA SER A 89 3.65 11.35 2.84
C SER A 89 3.08 10.68 4.10
N ASN A 90 2.13 9.76 3.92
CA ASN A 90 1.49 9.00 4.99
C ASN A 90 1.90 7.51 5.02
N LEU A 91 2.84 7.09 4.17
CA LEU A 91 3.35 5.71 4.10
C LEU A 91 4.66 5.60 4.87
N SER A 92 4.58 5.74 6.19
CA SER A 92 5.76 5.68 7.06
C SER A 92 5.49 4.92 8.35
N ALA A 93 6.46 4.10 8.77
CA ALA A 93 6.47 3.46 10.10
C ALA A 93 6.71 4.45 11.25
N LYS A 94 6.92 5.74 10.95
CA LYS A 94 7.16 6.76 11.96
C LYS A 94 5.91 6.97 12.82
N GLN A 95 6.00 6.58 14.08
CA GLN A 95 4.95 6.87 15.07
C GLN A 95 4.79 8.38 15.26
N THR A 96 3.55 8.85 15.12
CA THR A 96 3.19 10.27 15.33
C THR A 96 2.37 10.41 16.60
N ARG A 97 2.79 11.34 17.48
CA ARG A 97 2.04 11.69 18.70
C ARG A 97 0.99 12.74 18.38
N PHE A 98 -0.26 12.50 18.80
CA PHE A 98 -1.37 13.45 18.74
C PHE A 98 -2.13 13.46 20.07
N ASN A 99 -2.90 14.52 20.32
CA ASN A 99 -3.68 14.69 21.55
C ASN A 99 -5.18 14.47 21.30
N VAL A 100 -5.87 13.84 22.26
CA VAL A 100 -7.31 13.58 22.22
C VAL A 100 -7.95 13.86 23.58
N SER A 101 -9.24 14.20 23.59
CA SER A 101 -10.02 14.49 24.80
C SER A 101 -11.07 13.41 25.05
N TRP A 102 -11.05 12.81 26.24
CA TRP A 102 -11.86 11.65 26.59
C TRP A 102 -12.56 11.85 27.95
N PRO A 103 -13.79 11.34 28.14
CA PRO A 103 -14.37 11.24 29.48
C PRO A 103 -13.47 10.39 30.39
N GLU A 104 -13.30 10.82 31.65
CA GLU A 104 -12.43 10.14 32.62
C GLU A 104 -12.79 8.65 32.80
N TYR A 105 -14.09 8.33 32.83
CA TYR A 105 -14.57 6.96 33.01
C TYR A 105 -14.15 6.02 31.87
N LEU A 106 -14.01 6.55 30.65
CA LEU A 106 -13.61 5.78 29.48
C LEU A 106 -12.10 5.57 29.47
N LEU A 107 -11.32 6.62 29.80
CA LEU A 107 -9.87 6.50 29.93
C LEU A 107 -9.49 5.45 30.99
N ALA A 108 -10.16 5.48 32.14
CA ALA A 108 -9.95 4.49 33.20
C ALA A 108 -10.27 3.05 32.76
N GLN A 109 -11.26 2.86 31.88
CA GLN A 109 -11.57 1.54 31.32
C GLN A 109 -10.50 1.06 30.35
N VAL A 110 -10.01 1.92 29.47
CA VAL A 110 -8.91 1.60 28.54
C VAL A 110 -7.64 1.27 29.31
N ASP A 111 -7.33 2.02 30.36
CA ASP A 111 -6.16 1.78 31.21
C ASP A 111 -6.16 0.40 31.83
N ARG A 112 -7.31 0.04 32.43
CA ARG A 112 -7.48 -1.28 33.03
C ARG A 112 -7.36 -2.40 32.00
N TYR A 113 -8.03 -2.26 30.85
CA TYR A 113 -7.97 -3.25 29.79
C TYR A 113 -6.54 -3.44 29.26
N ALA A 114 -5.84 -2.35 28.99
CA ALA A 114 -4.46 -2.41 28.50
C ALA A 114 -3.53 -3.08 29.52
N ALA A 115 -3.66 -2.75 30.80
CA ALA A 115 -2.86 -3.36 31.87
C ALA A 115 -3.14 -4.88 32.01
N GLU A 116 -4.41 -5.29 31.97
CA GLU A 116 -4.82 -6.71 32.08
C GLU A 116 -4.36 -7.55 30.88
N ASN A 117 -4.21 -6.95 29.70
CA ASN A 117 -3.84 -7.63 28.45
C ASN A 117 -2.38 -7.42 28.03
N HIS A 118 -1.54 -6.84 28.90
CA HIS A 118 -0.14 -6.50 28.61
C HIS A 118 0.04 -5.64 27.33
N ASP A 119 -0.89 -4.71 27.10
CA ASP A 119 -0.89 -3.79 25.96
C ASP A 119 -0.61 -2.35 26.41
N THR A 120 -0.45 -1.43 25.46
CA THR A 120 -0.41 0.01 25.70
C THR A 120 -1.72 0.65 25.28
N ARG A 121 -2.04 1.85 25.82
CA ARG A 121 -3.19 2.65 25.33
C ARG A 121 -3.14 2.82 23.81
N SER A 122 -1.99 3.24 23.30
CA SER A 122 -1.78 3.48 21.87
C SER A 122 -1.94 2.21 21.05
N GLY A 123 -1.40 1.07 21.52
CA GLY A 123 -1.54 -0.23 20.86
C GLY A 123 -2.99 -0.70 20.80
N PHE A 124 -3.71 -0.62 21.93
CA PHE A 124 -5.13 -0.94 21.98
C PHE A 124 -5.95 -0.07 21.01
N LEU A 125 -5.72 1.25 21.02
CA LEU A 125 -6.45 2.18 20.15
C LEU A 125 -6.15 1.96 18.66
N ALA A 126 -4.89 1.67 18.32
CA ALA A 126 -4.50 1.36 16.94
C ALA A 126 -5.22 0.11 16.44
N LYS A 127 -5.24 -0.98 17.22
CA LYS A 127 -5.97 -2.22 16.90
C LYS A 127 -7.46 -1.97 16.74
N ALA A 128 -8.07 -1.20 17.64
CA ALA A 128 -9.49 -0.86 17.57
C ALA A 128 -9.84 -0.03 16.32
N ALA A 129 -8.97 0.93 15.95
CA ALA A 129 -9.15 1.73 14.76
C ALA A 129 -9.05 0.89 13.48
N LEU A 130 -8.02 0.04 13.35
CA LEU A 130 -7.85 -0.87 12.20
C LEU A 130 -9.06 -1.79 12.04
N ALA A 131 -9.52 -2.41 13.13
CA ALA A 131 -10.68 -3.30 13.11
C ALA A 131 -11.99 -2.60 12.70
N GLU A 132 -12.17 -1.31 13.06
CA GLU A 132 -13.32 -0.52 12.62
C GLU A 132 -13.23 -0.14 11.14
N ILE A 133 -12.05 0.28 10.67
CA ILE A 133 -11.81 0.63 9.27
C ILE A 133 -12.08 -0.57 8.37
N GLU A 134 -11.48 -1.73 8.67
CA GLU A 134 -11.69 -2.97 7.91
C GLU A 134 -13.16 -3.37 7.83
N ARG A 135 -13.89 -3.27 8.96
CA ARG A 135 -15.31 -3.63 9.01
C ARG A 135 -16.13 -2.74 8.09
N LYS A 136 -15.85 -1.44 8.06
CA LYS A 136 -16.55 -0.49 7.18
C LYS A 136 -16.19 -0.67 5.72
N THR A 137 -14.93 -0.96 5.40
CA THR A 137 -14.49 -1.23 4.02
C THR A 137 -15.16 -2.49 3.47
N LYS A 138 -15.20 -3.59 4.25
CA LYS A 138 -15.88 -4.84 3.84
C LYS A 138 -17.40 -4.68 3.70
N ALA A 139 -18.03 -3.77 4.44
CA ALA A 139 -19.47 -3.52 4.34
C ALA A 139 -19.86 -2.60 3.17
N ALA A 140 -18.89 -1.94 2.53
CA ALA A 140 -19.12 -1.02 1.41
C ALA A 140 -18.93 -1.68 0.03
N ILE A 141 -18.52 -2.95 0.00
CA ILE A 141 -18.34 -3.80 -1.18
C ILE A 141 -19.45 -4.83 -1.22
#